data_AF-A0A8T2U5S8-F1
#
_entry.id   AF-A0A8T2U5S8-F1
#
_cell.length_a   1.000
_cell.length_b   1.000
_cell.length_c   1.000
_cell.angle_alpha   90.00
_cell.angle_beta   90.00
_cell.angle_gamma   90.00
#
_symmetry.space_group_name_H-M   'P 1'
#
loop_
_entity.id
_entity.type
_entity.pdbx_description
1 polymer ?
#
loop_
_entity_poly.entity_id
_entity_poly.type
_entity_poly.pdbx_seq_one_letter_code
_entity_poly.pdbx_strand_id
1 'polypeptide(L)'
;MTVNNQMVVGTLMNLADNPTRVSIGQEWRDEDVVKRIPIIVTGNDFSTVWAPLIRDGRMDKFYWQPTREDILNIVYQMYRKDGLMKSEIEKIIDTFPNQALDFYGALRSRTYDSSILKWVSQIGGLAKLEENVLRKKKGEELPEFIAPEQTVESLIEAGESLVKEQRMVMEMRLSDVYMKKQEGTGPGIGFS
;
A
#
# COMPACT_ATOMS: atom_id res chain seq x y z
N MET A 1 17.40 19.30 0.99
CA MET A 1 17.34 18.72 -0.38
C MET A 1 18.64 17.99 -0.62
N THR A 2 18.62 16.70 -0.99
CA THR A 2 19.84 15.89 -1.15
C THR A 2 20.39 16.00 -2.58
N VAL A 3 21.69 15.71 -2.79
CA VAL A 3 22.33 15.67 -4.12
C VAL A 3 21.59 14.72 -5.07
N ASN A 4 21.11 13.58 -4.55
CA ASN A 4 20.33 12.62 -5.32
C ASN A 4 19.03 13.24 -5.86
N ASN A 5 18.34 14.05 -5.05
CA ASN A 5 17.11 14.72 -5.51
C ASN A 5 17.40 15.76 -6.61
N GLN A 6 18.56 16.43 -6.55
CA GLN A 6 18.98 17.39 -7.58
C GLN A 6 19.27 16.69 -8.91
N MET A 7 19.94 15.53 -8.89
CA MET A 7 20.21 14.75 -10.11
C MET A 7 18.93 14.22 -10.76
N VAL A 8 17.97 13.73 -9.95
CA VAL A 8 16.67 13.27 -10.44
C VAL A 8 15.90 14.43 -11.11
N VAL A 9 15.81 15.58 -10.43
CA VAL A 9 15.11 16.77 -10.98
C VAL A 9 15.77 17.24 -12.27
N GLY A 10 17.10 17.38 -12.30
CA GLY A 10 17.83 17.84 -13.49
C GLY A 10 17.65 16.90 -14.70
N THR A 11 17.62 15.59 -14.45
CA THR A 11 17.38 14.59 -15.50
C THR A 11 15.95 14.71 -16.05
N LEU A 12 14.95 14.84 -15.17
CA LEU A 12 13.55 15.01 -15.57
C LEU A 12 13.33 16.32 -16.37
N MET A 13 13.99 17.40 -15.97
CA MET A 13 13.96 18.65 -16.73
C MET A 13 14.48 18.45 -18.15
N ASN A 14 15.65 17.82 -18.30
CA ASN A 14 16.23 17.58 -19.63
C ASN A 14 15.35 16.69 -20.51
N LEU A 15 14.74 15.64 -19.95
CA LEU A 15 13.82 14.77 -20.66
C LEU A 15 12.55 15.50 -21.12
N ALA A 16 12.05 16.44 -20.31
CA ALA A 16 10.87 17.21 -20.67
C ALA A 16 11.17 18.27 -21.73
N ASP A 17 12.35 18.90 -21.69
CA ASP A 17 12.78 19.91 -22.66
C ASP A 17 13.14 19.29 -24.01
N ASN A 18 13.77 18.12 -24.01
CA ASN A 18 14.26 17.43 -25.20
C ASN A 18 13.72 15.99 -25.31
N PRO A 19 12.40 15.81 -25.49
CA PRO A 19 11.75 14.49 -25.38
C PRO A 19 12.13 13.50 -26.50
N THR A 20 12.76 13.97 -27.56
CA THR A 20 13.21 13.15 -28.70
C THR A 20 14.74 13.08 -28.82
N ARG A 21 15.49 13.72 -27.91
CA ARG A 21 16.96 13.78 -27.96
C ARG A 21 17.51 13.49 -26.56
N VAL A 22 17.77 12.21 -26.29
CA VAL A 22 18.20 11.72 -24.98
C VAL A 22 19.59 11.10 -25.12
N SER A 23 20.58 11.64 -24.40
CA SER A 23 21.96 11.11 -24.42
C SER A 23 22.16 10.03 -23.37
N ILE A 24 22.86 8.96 -23.76
CA ILE A 24 23.32 7.88 -22.88
C ILE A 24 24.77 8.06 -22.41
N GLY A 25 25.37 9.25 -22.63
CA GLY A 25 26.59 9.68 -21.97
C GLY A 25 27.92 9.31 -22.64
N GLN A 26 27.92 8.86 -23.91
CA GLN A 26 29.18 8.52 -24.59
C GLN A 26 29.41 9.28 -25.90
N GLU A 27 28.40 9.48 -26.76
CA GLU A 27 28.50 10.33 -27.96
C GLU A 27 27.11 10.88 -28.29
N TRP A 28 27.03 12.12 -28.79
CA TRP A 28 25.81 12.64 -29.44
C TRP A 28 25.94 12.39 -30.94
N ARG A 29 25.07 11.57 -31.53
CA ARG A 29 24.95 11.48 -32.99
C ARG A 29 23.73 12.29 -33.42
N ASP A 30 23.86 13.05 -34.49
CA ASP A 30 22.75 13.87 -35.02
C ASP A 30 21.55 13.01 -35.47
N GLU A 31 21.78 11.72 -35.70
CA GLU A 31 20.79 10.71 -36.09
C GLU A 31 20.04 10.07 -34.90
N ASP A 32 20.48 10.29 -33.66
CA ASP A 32 19.92 9.67 -32.45
C ASP A 32 18.62 10.39 -32.01
N VAL A 33 17.59 10.29 -32.86
CA VAL A 33 16.24 10.76 -32.57
C VAL A 33 15.41 9.60 -32.03
N VAL A 34 14.93 9.75 -30.79
CA VAL A 34 14.04 8.77 -30.15
C VAL A 34 12.57 9.23 -30.23
N LYS A 35 11.66 8.26 -30.11
CA LYS A 35 10.23 8.56 -29.99
C LYS A 35 9.96 9.26 -28.66
N ARG A 36 9.06 10.23 -28.66
CA ARG A 36 8.56 10.84 -27.43
C ARG A 36 7.77 9.81 -26.61
N ILE A 37 8.14 9.67 -25.34
CA ILE A 37 7.49 8.74 -24.39
C ILE A 37 6.84 9.57 -23.26
N PRO A 38 5.54 9.36 -22.96
CA PRO A 38 4.92 9.98 -21.80
C PRO A 38 5.44 9.34 -20.51
N ILE A 39 5.73 10.15 -19.49
CA ILE A 39 6.17 9.69 -18.18
C ILE A 39 5.03 9.91 -17.19
N ILE A 40 4.64 8.86 -16.47
CA ILE A 40 3.65 8.92 -15.39
C ILE A 40 4.38 8.66 -14.07
N VAL A 41 4.23 9.56 -13.11
CA VAL A 41 4.85 9.46 -11.79
C VAL A 41 3.75 9.48 -10.73
N THR A 42 3.81 8.56 -9.78
CA THR A 42 2.94 8.51 -8.60
C THR A 42 3.75 8.80 -7.34
N GLY A 43 3.12 9.45 -6.36
CA GLY A 43 3.79 9.85 -5.12
C GLY A 43 2.84 10.51 -4.15
N ASN A 44 3.22 10.51 -2.87
CA ASN A 44 2.38 11.05 -1.79
C ASN A 44 2.42 12.58 -1.75
N ASP A 45 3.61 13.17 -1.84
CA ASP A 45 3.79 14.61 -1.92
C ASP A 45 4.98 14.96 -2.82
N PHE A 46 4.71 15.81 -3.82
CA PHE A 46 5.70 16.28 -4.78
C PHE A 46 6.27 17.67 -4.45
N SER A 47 5.86 18.29 -3.34
CA SER A 47 6.22 19.67 -2.95
C SER A 47 7.72 20.01 -3.08
N THR A 48 8.60 19.05 -2.82
CA THR A 48 10.07 19.23 -2.83
C THR A 48 10.74 19.01 -4.19
N VAL A 49 10.07 18.34 -5.14
CA VAL A 49 10.54 18.08 -6.51
C VAL A 49 9.91 19.10 -7.49
N TRP A 50 8.95 19.88 -6.99
CA TRP A 50 7.89 20.55 -7.74
C TRP A 50 8.32 21.79 -8.51
N ALA A 51 9.10 22.67 -7.88
CA ALA A 51 9.23 24.06 -8.34
C ALA A 51 9.89 24.21 -9.72
N PRO A 52 10.96 23.46 -10.08
CA PRO A 52 11.58 23.58 -11.40
C PRO A 52 10.79 22.90 -12.53
N LEU A 53 9.99 21.87 -12.22
CA LEU A 53 9.27 21.07 -13.21
C LEU A 53 7.93 21.68 -13.61
N ILE A 54 7.23 22.40 -12.73
CA ILE A 54 5.91 22.96 -13.05
C ILE A 54 5.96 24.37 -13.60
N ARG A 55 6.97 25.15 -13.21
CA ARG A 55 7.09 26.54 -13.66
C ARG A 55 7.18 26.68 -15.18
N ASP A 56 7.63 25.64 -15.87
CA ASP A 56 7.89 25.65 -17.32
C ASP A 56 6.92 24.76 -18.11
N GLY A 57 5.83 24.29 -17.49
CA GLY A 57 4.84 23.42 -18.17
C GLY A 57 5.34 22.02 -18.52
N ARG A 58 6.44 21.57 -17.89
CA ARG A 58 7.05 20.24 -18.13
C ARG A 58 6.26 19.10 -17.48
N MET A 59 5.44 19.41 -16.49
CA MET A 59 4.69 18.42 -15.71
C MET A 59 3.29 18.94 -15.39
N ASP A 60 2.28 18.11 -15.65
CA ASP A 60 0.93 18.33 -15.17
C ASP A 60 0.71 17.63 -13.83
N LYS A 61 0.07 18.33 -12.89
CA LYS A 61 -0.29 17.75 -11.59
C LYS A 61 -1.74 17.32 -11.57
N PHE A 62 -1.94 16.05 -11.23
CA PHE A 62 -3.25 15.51 -10.93
C PHE A 62 -3.34 15.15 -9.45
N TYR A 63 -4.19 15.84 -8.71
CA TYR A 63 -4.54 15.43 -7.36
C TYR A 63 -5.74 14.51 -7.44
N TRP A 64 -5.59 13.30 -6.92
CA TRP A 64 -6.67 12.34 -6.86
C TRP A 64 -7.01 12.04 -5.41
N GLN A 65 -8.27 12.26 -5.06
CA GLN A 65 -8.87 11.82 -3.82
C GLN A 65 -10.16 11.09 -4.20
N PRO A 66 -10.28 9.78 -3.90
CA PRO A 66 -11.45 9.02 -4.30
C PRO A 66 -12.70 9.55 -3.59
N THR A 67 -13.78 9.70 -4.35
CA THR A 67 -15.11 9.97 -3.77
C THR A 67 -15.66 8.70 -3.12
N ARG A 68 -16.71 8.83 -2.30
CA ARG A 68 -17.40 7.65 -1.74
C ARG A 68 -17.87 6.70 -2.84
N GLU A 69 -18.36 7.23 -3.96
CA GLU A 69 -18.79 6.43 -5.10
C GLU A 69 -17.62 5.68 -5.75
N ASP A 70 -16.46 6.33 -5.89
CA ASP A 70 -15.24 5.67 -6.39
C ASP A 70 -14.84 4.51 -5.47
N ILE A 71 -14.79 4.75 -4.15
CA ILE A 71 -14.46 3.71 -3.16
C ILE A 71 -15.44 2.54 -3.29
N LEU A 72 -16.73 2.84 -3.34
CA LEU A 72 -17.78 1.81 -3.44
C LEU A 72 -17.66 0.98 -4.72
N ASN A 73 -17.41 1.62 -5.86
CA ASN A 73 -17.23 0.91 -7.12
C ASN A 73 -15.93 0.08 -7.13
N ILE A 74 -14.83 0.60 -6.59
CA ILE A 74 -13.55 -0.13 -6.52
C ILE A 74 -13.68 -1.33 -5.59
N VAL A 75 -14.24 -1.16 -4.39
CA VAL A 75 -14.43 -2.25 -3.42
C VAL A 75 -15.40 -3.27 -3.98
N TYR A 76 -16.49 -2.87 -4.64
CA TYR A 76 -17.39 -3.81 -5.31
C TYR A 76 -16.67 -4.66 -6.36
N GLN A 77 -15.78 -4.07 -7.17
CA GLN A 77 -14.98 -4.85 -8.11
C GLN A 77 -13.99 -5.80 -7.42
N MET A 78 -13.45 -5.41 -6.27
CA MET A 78 -12.55 -6.24 -5.46
C MET A 78 -13.23 -7.54 -5.02
N TYR A 79 -14.51 -7.47 -4.63
CA TYR A 79 -15.30 -8.59 -4.15
C TYR A 79 -16.15 -9.28 -5.23
N ARG A 80 -15.98 -8.91 -6.51
CA ARG A 80 -16.81 -9.44 -7.61
C ARG A 80 -16.79 -10.97 -7.70
N LYS A 81 -15.65 -11.60 -7.39
CA LYS A 81 -15.49 -13.06 -7.41
C LYS A 81 -16.09 -13.73 -6.17
N ASP A 82 -16.28 -12.98 -5.09
CA ASP A 82 -16.80 -13.48 -3.82
C ASP A 82 -18.34 -13.41 -3.76
N GLY A 83 -19.00 -12.81 -4.77
CA GLY A 83 -20.46 -12.84 -4.93
C GLY A 83 -21.25 -11.82 -4.13
N LEU A 84 -20.58 -10.88 -3.45
CA LEU A 84 -21.24 -9.85 -2.65
C LEU A 84 -22.03 -8.85 -3.50
N MET A 85 -23.20 -8.46 -3.02
CA MET A 85 -24.05 -7.45 -3.62
C MET A 85 -23.50 -6.04 -3.37
N LYS A 86 -23.81 -5.10 -4.27
CA LYS A 86 -23.38 -3.70 -4.14
C LYS A 86 -23.88 -3.05 -2.84
N SER A 87 -25.08 -3.39 -2.39
CA SER A 87 -25.68 -2.92 -1.12
C SER A 87 -24.96 -3.48 0.12
N GLU A 88 -24.39 -4.67 0.03
CA GLU A 88 -23.62 -5.28 1.11
C GLU A 88 -22.26 -4.60 1.27
N ILE A 89 -21.60 -4.31 0.14
CA ILE A 89 -20.38 -3.52 0.11
C ILE A 89 -20.62 -2.11 0.65
N GLU A 90 -21.76 -1.50 0.30
CA GLU A 90 -22.15 -0.19 0.82
C GLU A 90 -22.22 -0.19 2.35
N LYS A 91 -22.87 -1.21 2.94
CA LYS A 91 -22.94 -1.38 4.40
C LYS A 91 -21.55 -1.50 5.04
N ILE A 92 -20.63 -2.23 4.41
CA ILE A 92 -19.25 -2.38 4.92
C ILE A 92 -18.52 -1.03 4.90
N ILE A 93 -18.64 -0.26 3.81
CA ILE A 93 -18.02 1.06 3.69
C ILE A 93 -18.58 2.03 4.72
N ASP A 94 -19.90 2.04 4.92
CA ASP A 94 -20.56 2.91 5.90
C ASP A 94 -20.22 2.53 7.34
N THR A 95 -19.87 1.27 7.59
CA THR A 95 -19.37 0.82 8.90
C THR A 95 -17.95 1.33 9.17
N PHE A 96 -17.13 1.53 8.13
CA PHE A 96 -15.71 1.92 8.23
C PHE A 96 -15.35 3.15 7.37
N PRO A 97 -15.99 4.31 7.55
CA PRO A 97 -15.93 5.43 6.60
C PRO A 97 -14.57 6.14 6.52
N ASN A 98 -13.73 6.02 7.56
CA ASN A 98 -12.44 6.71 7.66
C ASN A 98 -11.24 5.81 7.32
N GLN A 99 -11.49 4.68 6.65
CA GLN A 99 -10.46 3.73 6.28
C GLN A 99 -9.96 3.96 4.85
N ALA A 100 -8.66 3.74 4.65
CA ALA A 100 -8.04 3.79 3.34
C ALA A 100 -8.48 2.59 2.48
N LEU A 101 -8.30 2.67 1.16
CA LEU A 101 -8.79 1.65 0.23
C LEU A 101 -8.20 0.24 0.48
N ASP A 102 -6.93 0.19 0.90
CA ASP A 102 -6.21 -1.04 1.22
C ASP A 102 -6.80 -1.79 2.44
N PHE A 103 -7.44 -1.08 3.36
CA PHE A 103 -8.17 -1.67 4.48
C PHE A 103 -9.21 -2.69 4.00
N TYR A 104 -9.98 -2.36 2.95
CA TYR A 104 -11.00 -3.27 2.41
C TYR A 104 -10.40 -4.51 1.77
N GLY A 105 -9.17 -4.45 1.26
CA GLY A 105 -8.41 -5.64 0.84
C GLY A 105 -7.94 -6.47 2.03
N ALA A 106 -7.51 -5.81 3.11
CA ALA A 106 -7.09 -6.46 4.34
C ALA A 106 -8.25 -7.21 5.04
N LEU A 107 -9.49 -6.72 4.95
CA LEU A 107 -10.68 -7.44 5.42
C LEU A 107 -10.75 -8.84 4.80
N ARG A 108 -10.66 -8.90 3.46
CA ARG A 108 -10.66 -10.14 2.69
C ARG A 108 -9.49 -11.04 3.10
N SER A 109 -8.27 -10.50 3.21
CA SER A 109 -7.12 -11.30 3.65
C SER A 109 -7.34 -11.91 5.05
N ARG A 110 -7.94 -11.17 5.98
CA ARG A 110 -8.17 -11.62 7.36
C ARG A 110 -9.16 -12.79 7.46
N THR A 111 -10.18 -12.85 6.59
CA THR A 111 -11.11 -13.99 6.54
C THR A 111 -10.41 -15.25 6.00
N TYR A 112 -9.49 -15.09 5.04
CA TYR A 112 -8.63 -16.17 4.56
C TYR A 112 -7.65 -16.64 5.64
N ASP A 113 -6.98 -15.73 6.36
CA ASP A 113 -6.07 -16.08 7.46
C ASP A 113 -6.76 -16.97 8.50
N SER A 114 -7.99 -16.61 8.89
CA SER A 114 -8.78 -17.36 9.87
C SER A 114 -9.10 -18.78 9.36
N SER A 115 -9.35 -18.92 8.06
CA SER A 115 -9.65 -20.21 7.43
C SER A 115 -8.40 -21.07 7.25
N ILE A 116 -7.28 -20.46 6.89
CA ILE A 116 -5.97 -21.12 6.85
C ILE A 116 -5.58 -21.62 8.25
N LEU A 117 -5.75 -20.81 9.30
CA LEU A 117 -5.46 -21.22 10.68
C LEU A 117 -6.29 -22.42 11.13
N LYS A 118 -7.58 -22.46 10.78
CA LYS A 118 -8.45 -23.61 11.02
C LYS A 118 -7.95 -24.84 10.27
N TRP A 119 -7.60 -24.70 9.00
CA TRP A 119 -7.03 -25.79 8.19
C TRP A 119 -5.71 -26.32 8.76
N VAL A 120 -4.78 -25.43 9.14
CA VAL A 120 -3.50 -25.82 9.78
C VAL A 120 -3.74 -26.61 11.05
N SER A 121 -4.74 -26.22 11.84
CA SER A 121 -5.11 -26.95 13.07
C SER A 121 -5.70 -28.33 12.75
N GLN A 122 -6.55 -28.44 11.73
CA GLN A 122 -7.16 -29.70 11.29
C GLN A 122 -6.15 -30.72 10.75
N ILE A 123 -5.13 -30.27 10.00
CA ILE A 123 -4.10 -31.18 9.49
C ILE A 123 -3.14 -31.70 10.57
N GLY A 124 -3.24 -31.23 11.82
CA GLY A 124 -2.39 -31.63 12.94
C GLY A 124 -1.29 -30.61 13.28
N GLY A 125 -1.50 -29.33 12.97
CA GLY A 125 -0.66 -28.21 13.37
C GLY A 125 0.60 -28.03 12.50
N LEU A 126 1.51 -27.18 12.99
CA LEU A 126 2.74 -26.78 12.30
C LEU A 126 3.63 -27.97 11.91
N ALA A 127 3.66 -29.04 12.72
CA ALA A 127 4.49 -30.22 12.47
C ALA A 127 4.14 -30.92 11.16
N LYS A 128 2.85 -30.96 10.79
CA LYS A 128 2.37 -31.59 9.55
C LYS A 128 2.28 -30.61 8.38
N LEU A 129 2.38 -29.30 8.63
CA LEU A 129 2.34 -28.28 7.57
C LEU A 129 3.54 -28.41 6.62
N GLU A 130 4.74 -28.62 7.18
CA GLU A 130 5.96 -28.75 6.38
C GLU A 130 5.88 -29.94 5.42
N GLU A 131 5.39 -31.08 5.90
CA GLU A 131 5.23 -32.30 5.11
C GLU A 131 4.17 -32.13 4.00
N ASN A 132 3.04 -31.49 4.31
CA ASN A 132 1.92 -31.36 3.38
C ASN A 132 2.07 -30.25 2.35
N VAL A 133 2.91 -29.24 2.61
CA VAL A 133 3.06 -28.05 1.73
C VAL A 133 4.48 -27.89 1.19
N LEU A 134 5.50 -27.99 2.04
CA LEU A 134 6.88 -27.61 1.69
C LEU A 134 7.70 -28.78 1.13
N ARG A 135 7.48 -30.01 1.63
CA ARG A 135 8.25 -31.20 1.25
C ARG A 135 7.65 -32.01 0.09
N LYS A 136 6.55 -31.53 -0.50
CA LYS A 136 5.91 -32.15 -1.67
C LYS A 136 6.87 -32.17 -2.86
N LYS A 137 7.01 -33.33 -3.52
CA LYS A 137 7.86 -33.44 -4.72
C LYS A 137 7.17 -32.79 -5.93
N LYS A 138 7.97 -32.39 -6.91
CA LYS A 138 7.48 -31.82 -8.17
C LYS A 138 6.55 -32.83 -8.88
N GLY A 139 5.25 -32.55 -8.90
CA GLY A 139 4.21 -33.42 -9.47
C GLY A 139 3.22 -34.00 -8.45
N GLU A 140 3.48 -33.85 -7.14
CA GLU A 140 2.51 -34.18 -6.10
C GLU A 140 1.49 -33.04 -5.94
N GLU A 141 0.20 -33.37 -5.89
CA GLU A 141 -0.85 -32.36 -5.75
C GLU A 141 -0.77 -31.67 -4.38
N LEU A 142 -0.83 -30.34 -4.41
CA LEU A 142 -0.95 -29.50 -3.22
C LEU A 142 -2.34 -29.68 -2.60
N PRO A 143 -2.48 -29.49 -1.28
CA PRO A 143 -3.79 -29.48 -0.65
C PRO A 143 -4.69 -28.44 -1.33
N GLU A 144 -5.89 -28.87 -1.75
CA GLU A 144 -6.87 -27.96 -2.31
C GLU A 144 -7.45 -27.11 -1.18
N PHE A 145 -7.23 -25.79 -1.25
CA PHE A 145 -7.78 -24.85 -0.29
C PHE A 145 -9.12 -24.33 -0.80
N ILE A 146 -10.19 -24.66 -0.07
CA ILE A 146 -11.51 -24.11 -0.33
C ILE A 146 -11.55 -22.68 0.21
N ALA A 147 -11.68 -21.72 -0.69
CA ALA A 147 -11.80 -20.32 -0.31
C ALA A 147 -13.02 -20.11 0.61
N PRO A 148 -12.88 -19.38 1.73
CA PRO A 148 -14.01 -19.10 2.59
C PRO A 148 -15.01 -18.22 1.86
N GLU A 149 -16.30 -18.55 2.01
CA GLU A 149 -17.38 -17.68 1.59
C GLU A 149 -17.28 -16.35 2.34
N GLN A 150 -17.22 -15.25 1.59
CA GLN A 150 -17.18 -13.92 2.17
C GLN A 150 -18.60 -13.52 2.55
N THR A 151 -18.89 -13.49 3.84
CA THR A 151 -20.16 -12.94 4.35
C THR A 151 -19.94 -11.54 4.91
N VAL A 152 -20.98 -10.71 4.87
CA VAL A 152 -20.92 -9.34 5.42
C VAL A 152 -20.52 -9.36 6.89
N GLU A 153 -21.05 -10.31 7.65
CA GLU A 153 -20.75 -10.48 9.07
C GLU A 153 -19.27 -10.79 9.30
N SER A 154 -18.69 -11.71 8.52
CA SER A 154 -17.27 -12.07 8.65
C SER A 154 -16.34 -10.90 8.31
N LEU A 155 -16.72 -10.07 7.32
CA LEU A 155 -15.96 -8.90 6.93
C LEU A 155 -16.06 -7.78 7.96
N ILE A 156 -17.22 -7.59 8.60
CA ILE A 156 -17.38 -6.64 9.70
C ILE A 156 -16.55 -7.07 10.90
N GLU A 157 -16.61 -8.35 11.30
CA GLU A 157 -15.81 -8.88 12.41
C GLU A 157 -14.30 -8.72 12.15
N ALA A 158 -13.85 -9.04 10.94
CA ALA A 158 -12.48 -8.81 10.51
C ALA A 158 -12.08 -7.33 10.59
N GLY A 159 -12.99 -6.43 10.20
CA GLY A 159 -12.79 -4.99 10.23
C GLY A 159 -12.68 -4.43 11.63
N GLU A 160 -13.56 -4.84 12.55
CA GLU A 160 -13.49 -4.44 13.95
C GLU A 160 -12.18 -4.87 14.60
N SER A 161 -11.73 -6.09 14.31
CA SER A 161 -10.44 -6.60 14.77
C SER A 161 -9.27 -5.76 14.24
N LEU A 162 -9.25 -5.45 12.94
CA LEU A 162 -8.21 -4.62 12.32
C LEU A 162 -8.19 -3.19 12.86
N VAL A 163 -9.35 -2.57 13.06
CA VAL A 163 -9.46 -1.23 13.65
C VAL A 163 -8.94 -1.21 15.08
N LYS A 164 -9.23 -2.26 15.85
CA LYS A 164 -8.72 -2.42 17.22
C LYS A 164 -7.19 -2.55 17.22
N GLU A 165 -6.63 -3.34 16.31
CA GLU A 165 -5.17 -3.46 16.14
C GLU A 165 -4.52 -2.12 15.77
N GLN A 166 -5.08 -1.39 14.80
CA GLN A 166 -4.60 -0.06 14.42
C GLN A 166 -4.58 0.90 15.61
N ARG A 167 -5.64 0.89 16.44
CA ARG A 167 -5.73 1.72 17.65
C ARG A 167 -4.64 1.37 18.65
N MET A 168 -4.44 0.08 18.94
CA MET A 168 -3.40 -0.36 19.88
C MET A 168 -2.00 0.06 19.42
N VAL A 169 -1.68 -0.09 18.13
CA VAL A 169 -0.39 0.36 17.57
C VAL A 169 -0.21 1.87 17.72
N MET A 170 -1.27 2.65 17.50
CA MET A 170 -1.23 4.11 17.66
C MET A 170 -1.01 4.50 19.12
N GLU A 171 -1.71 3.88 20.06
CA GLU A 171 -1.56 4.11 21.51
C GLU A 171 -0.16 3.76 22.03
N MET A 172 0.40 2.62 21.58
CA MET A 172 1.77 2.23 21.92
C MET A 172 2.79 3.25 21.40
N ARG A 173 2.68 3.68 20.13
CA ARG A 173 3.56 4.71 19.55
C ARG A 173 3.46 6.04 20.29
N LEU A 174 2.25 6.45 20.68
CA LEU A 174 2.06 7.66 21.48
C LEU A 174 2.77 7.54 22.83
N SER A 175 2.61 6.39 23.50
CA SER A 175 3.26 6.11 24.78
C SER A 175 4.79 6.18 24.66
N ASP A 176 5.38 5.59 23.62
CA ASP A 176 6.83 5.67 23.35
C ASP A 176 7.31 7.11 23.15
N VAL A 177 6.52 7.93 22.44
CA VAL A 177 6.83 9.36 22.23
C VAL A 177 6.79 10.14 23.55
N TYR A 178 5.80 9.87 24.41
CA TYR A 178 5.70 10.51 25.72
C TYR A 178 6.86 10.11 26.64
N MET A 179 7.21 8.82 26.69
CA MET A 179 8.33 8.32 27.52
C MET A 179 9.66 8.90 27.06
N LYS A 180 9.91 8.93 25.74
CA LYS A 180 11.13 9.52 25.17
C LYS A 180 11.24 11.03 25.44
N LYS A 181 10.12 11.74 25.53
CA LYS A 181 10.09 13.17 25.87
C LYS A 181 10.36 13.41 27.36
N GLN A 182 9.95 12.49 28.24
CA GLN A 182 10.26 12.55 29.67
C GLN A 182 11.74 12.25 29.96
N GLU A 183 12.35 11.29 29.27
CA GLU A 183 13.79 11.00 29.39
C GLU A 183 14.68 12.15 28.87
N GLY A 184 14.20 12.93 27.89
CA GLY A 184 14.87 14.11 27.37
C GLY A 184 14.71 15.40 28.20
N THR A 185 13.96 15.35 29.31
CA THR A 185 13.74 16.48 30.23
C THR A 185 14.03 16.09 31.68
N GLY A 186 15.21 15.48 31.92
CA GLY A 186 15.74 15.38 33.27
C GLY A 186 16.19 16.77 33.78
N PRO A 187 15.76 17.23 34.97
CA PRO A 187 16.25 18.48 35.53
C PRO A 187 17.73 18.30 35.86
N GLY A 188 18.58 19.15 35.29
CA GLY A 188 19.94 19.33 35.76
C GLY A 188 19.89 19.81 37.21
N ILE A 189 19.99 18.88 38.15
CA ILE A 189 20.20 19.20 39.55
C ILE A 189 21.68 19.57 39.69
N GLY A 190 21.95 20.86 39.55
CA GLY A 190 23.18 21.45 40.05
C GLY A 190 23.16 21.39 41.57
N PHE A 191 24.07 20.61 42.15
CA PHE A 191 24.50 20.82 43.52
C PHE A 191 25.83 21.56 43.49
N SER A 192 25.78 22.71 44.15
CA SER A 192 26.81 23.63 44.65
C SER A 192 28.27 23.19 44.60
#